data_AF-A0A7J2HN39-F1
#
_entry.id   AF-A0A7J2HN39-F1
#
_cell.length_a   1.000
_cell.length_b   1.000
_cell.length_c   1.000
_cell.angle_alpha   90.00
_cell.angle_beta   90.00
_cell.angle_gamma   90.00
#
_symmetry.space_group_name_H-M   'P 1'
#
loop_
_entity.id
_entity.type
_entity.pdbx_description
1 polymer ?
#
loop_
_entity_poly.entity_id
_entity_poly.type
_entity_poly.pdbx_seq_one_letter_code
_entity_poly.pdbx_strand_id
1 'polypeptide(L)'
;MRRALLSVAIIVAVVLTSVALYVYISMSESEEERELQIVKKFQPRLIRKSPLLFRKEDFEYLSPWQKYVTPEDIEVKNVAGGLTNLKDAYKTAVHWLWVSDATLNGVQEKWLMPHEFLANTSNYPTNPAPGETASDCEEQAYTLVSVIRAMGIDAGNVRVVVGKVNFSGEIGGHAWVEIYENGKWFALEATSGPYWDDDDRKLHERRGYPFNYFKNHKYPSVEIWGYFNDIYYYNPITNKGNAPPHWHQGLLLSL
;
A
#
# COMPACT_ATOMS: atom_id res chain seq x y z
N MET A 1 -3.26 -48.57 36.79
CA MET A 1 -3.63 -47.21 37.24
C MET A 1 -2.76 -46.09 36.67
N ARG A 2 -1.42 -46.07 36.86
CA ARG A 2 -0.56 -44.96 36.37
C ARG A 2 -0.67 -44.64 34.86
N ARG A 3 -0.77 -45.66 34.00
CA ARG A 3 -0.93 -45.46 32.55
C ARG A 3 -2.25 -44.80 32.16
N ALA A 4 -3.36 -45.16 32.82
CA ALA A 4 -4.68 -44.58 32.57
C ALA A 4 -4.75 -43.11 33.01
N LEU A 5 -4.17 -42.77 34.17
CA LEU A 5 -4.05 -41.38 34.64
C LEU A 5 -3.21 -40.52 33.70
N LEU A 6 -2.11 -41.08 33.16
CA LEU A 6 -1.27 -40.39 32.19
C LEU A 6 -2.01 -40.15 30.86
N SER A 7 -2.77 -41.14 30.36
CA SER A 7 -3.58 -40.99 29.14
C SER A 7 -4.68 -39.93 29.30
N VAL A 8 -5.37 -39.91 30.46
CA VAL A 8 -6.38 -38.88 30.75
C VAL A 8 -5.73 -37.49 30.84
N ALA A 9 -4.57 -37.36 31.48
CA ALA A 9 -3.85 -36.09 31.56
C ALA A 9 -3.42 -35.57 30.17
N ILE A 10 -2.95 -36.45 29.28
CA ILE A 10 -2.59 -36.09 27.91
C ILE A 10 -3.82 -35.63 27.12
N ILE A 11 -4.94 -36.35 27.22
CA ILE A 11 -6.18 -35.96 26.54
C ILE A 11 -6.66 -34.59 27.02
N VAL A 12 -6.66 -34.35 28.34
CA VAL A 12 -7.05 -33.05 28.91
C VAL A 12 -6.10 -31.95 28.43
N ALA A 13 -4.79 -32.19 28.40
CA ALA A 13 -3.82 -31.21 27.90
C ALA A 13 -4.06 -30.87 26.42
N VAL A 14 -4.27 -31.89 25.57
CA VAL A 14 -4.58 -31.68 24.15
C VAL A 14 -5.86 -30.85 23.99
N VAL A 15 -6.95 -31.23 24.68
CA VAL A 15 -8.22 -30.50 24.61
C VAL A 15 -8.04 -29.04 25.06
N LEU A 16 -7.35 -28.79 26.17
CA LEU A 16 -7.09 -27.42 26.65
C LEU A 16 -6.26 -26.62 25.66
N THR A 17 -5.23 -27.22 25.05
CA THR A 17 -4.43 -26.54 24.01
C THR A 17 -5.24 -26.24 22.76
N SER A 18 -6.10 -27.15 22.31
CA SER A 18 -6.98 -26.93 21.16
C SER A 18 -8.01 -25.84 21.43
N VAL A 19 -8.60 -25.80 22.63
CA VAL A 19 -9.54 -24.75 23.03
C VAL A 19 -8.84 -23.40 23.13
N ALA A 20 -7.66 -23.34 23.75
CA ALA A 20 -6.88 -22.09 23.84
C ALA A 20 -6.48 -21.57 22.45
N LEU A 21 -6.05 -22.46 21.55
CA LEU A 21 -5.72 -22.11 20.18
C LEU A 21 -6.95 -21.60 19.41
N TYR A 22 -8.09 -22.27 19.56
CA TYR A 22 -9.35 -21.83 18.94
C TYR A 22 -9.77 -20.44 19.42
N VAL A 23 -9.73 -20.20 20.73
CA VAL A 23 -10.05 -18.89 21.32
C VAL A 23 -9.09 -17.83 20.81
N TYR A 24 -7.79 -18.12 20.75
CA TYR A 24 -6.79 -17.20 20.23
C TYR A 24 -7.05 -16.83 18.76
N ILE A 25 -7.31 -17.84 17.90
CA ILE A 25 -7.63 -17.62 16.49
C ILE A 25 -8.89 -16.75 16.35
N SER A 26 -9.97 -17.11 17.04
CA SER A 26 -11.24 -16.36 16.97
C SER A 26 -11.09 -14.92 17.45
N MET A 27 -10.33 -14.67 18.52
CA MET A 27 -10.03 -13.32 18.97
C MET A 27 -9.21 -12.55 17.92
N SER A 28 -8.19 -13.16 17.32
CA SER A 28 -7.36 -12.52 16.30
C SER A 28 -8.15 -12.13 15.04
N GLU A 29 -9.07 -12.99 14.60
CA GLU A 29 -9.96 -12.71 13.47
C GLU A 29 -10.89 -11.52 13.76
N SER A 30 -11.43 -11.47 14.99
CA SER A 30 -12.30 -10.36 15.41
C SER A 30 -11.58 -9.00 15.47
N GLU A 31 -10.30 -9.01 15.84
CA GLU A 31 -9.46 -7.81 15.88
C GLU A 31 -9.13 -7.33 14.46
N GLU A 32 -8.75 -8.25 13.57
CA GLU A 32 -8.50 -7.95 12.16
C GLU A 32 -9.75 -7.36 11.48
N GLU A 33 -10.92 -7.95 11.70
CA GLU A 33 -12.16 -7.45 11.12
C GLU A 33 -12.51 -6.04 11.62
N ARG A 34 -12.27 -5.76 12.90
CA ARG A 34 -12.44 -4.42 13.47
C ARG A 34 -11.47 -3.41 12.85
N GLU A 35 -10.20 -3.76 12.69
CA GLU A 35 -9.20 -2.91 12.03
C GLU A 35 -9.62 -2.62 10.58
N LEU A 36 -10.07 -3.64 9.84
CA LEU A 36 -10.56 -3.49 8.47
C LEU A 36 -11.75 -2.53 8.38
N GLN A 37 -12.68 -2.57 9.34
CA GLN A 37 -13.78 -1.61 9.40
C GLN A 37 -13.28 -0.17 9.63
N ILE A 38 -12.26 0.01 10.47
CA ILE A 38 -11.65 1.32 10.72
C ILE A 38 -10.97 1.83 9.43
N VAL A 39 -10.20 0.99 8.74
CA VAL A 39 -9.54 1.35 7.47
C VAL A 39 -10.59 1.79 6.43
N LYS A 40 -11.65 1.00 6.22
CA LYS A 40 -12.73 1.30 5.26
C LYS A 40 -13.50 2.58 5.55
N LYS A 41 -13.58 2.99 6.83
CA LYS A 41 -14.23 4.24 7.24
C LYS A 41 -13.36 5.47 6.93
N PHE A 42 -12.05 5.29 6.87
CA PHE A 42 -11.10 6.38 6.70
C PHE A 42 -10.68 6.65 5.27
N GLN A 43 -10.39 5.62 4.46
CA GLN A 43 -9.97 5.83 3.07
C GLN A 43 -10.85 6.83 2.29
N PRO A 44 -12.18 6.92 2.51
CA PRO A 44 -13.00 7.96 1.90
C PRO A 44 -12.56 9.40 2.25
N ARG A 45 -12.09 9.64 3.48
CA ARG A 45 -11.59 10.95 3.95
C ARG A 45 -10.29 11.35 3.24
N LEU A 46 -9.40 10.40 2.96
CA LEU A 46 -8.15 10.64 2.21
C LEU A 46 -8.43 11.29 0.87
N ILE A 47 -9.31 10.64 0.12
CA ILE A 47 -9.69 11.02 -1.24
C ILE A 47 -10.27 12.43 -1.29
N ARG A 48 -11.00 12.83 -0.24
CA ARG A 48 -11.57 14.17 -0.14
C ARG A 48 -10.51 15.25 0.16
N LYS A 49 -9.40 14.89 0.81
CA LYS A 49 -8.42 15.83 1.38
C LYS A 49 -7.18 16.02 0.52
N SER A 50 -6.68 14.96 -0.09
CA SER A 50 -5.63 15.02 -1.10
C SER A 50 -6.19 14.44 -2.40
N PRO A 51 -7.07 15.18 -3.11
CA PRO A 51 -7.45 14.74 -4.43
C PRO A 51 -6.21 14.80 -5.29
N LEU A 52 -5.73 13.65 -5.77
CA LEU A 52 -4.74 13.60 -6.84
C LEU A 52 -5.11 14.65 -7.90
N LEU A 53 -4.27 15.66 -8.10
CA LEU A 53 -4.54 16.71 -9.08
C LEU A 53 -4.29 16.25 -10.51
N PHE A 54 -3.85 15.01 -10.69
CA PHE A 54 -3.83 14.34 -11.96
C PHE A 54 -5.18 14.37 -12.67
N ARG A 55 -5.08 14.63 -13.97
CA ARG A 55 -6.16 14.37 -14.89
C ARG A 55 -5.75 13.23 -15.82
N LYS A 56 -6.76 12.59 -16.39
CA LYS A 56 -6.60 11.47 -17.33
C LYS A 56 -5.64 11.82 -18.48
N GLU A 57 -5.69 13.07 -18.92
CA GLU A 57 -4.91 13.60 -20.04
C GLU A 57 -3.40 13.65 -19.73
N ASP A 58 -3.02 13.75 -18.46
CA ASP A 58 -1.60 13.83 -18.03
C ASP A 58 -0.85 12.50 -18.25
N PHE A 59 -1.56 11.43 -18.63
CA PHE A 59 -1.03 10.11 -18.91
C PHE A 59 -1.06 9.75 -20.41
N GLU A 60 -1.50 10.64 -21.30
CA GLU A 60 -1.59 10.33 -22.75
C GLU A 60 -0.24 10.14 -23.45
N TYR A 61 0.86 10.58 -22.83
CA TYR A 61 2.23 10.49 -23.33
C TYR A 61 3.15 9.68 -22.39
N LEU A 62 4.36 9.37 -22.84
CA LEU A 62 5.39 8.68 -22.05
C LEU A 62 5.60 9.44 -20.73
N SER A 63 5.40 8.75 -19.60
CA SER A 63 5.10 9.40 -18.34
C SER A 63 6.30 10.15 -17.75
N PRO A 64 6.18 11.46 -17.45
CA PRO A 64 7.19 12.18 -16.68
C PRO A 64 7.28 11.70 -15.22
N TRP A 65 6.45 10.73 -14.82
CA TRP A 65 6.27 10.23 -13.46
C TRP A 65 7.15 9.02 -13.16
N GLN A 66 7.61 8.29 -14.19
CA GLN A 66 8.59 7.20 -14.03
C GLN A 66 9.86 7.64 -13.28
N LYS A 67 10.22 8.93 -13.39
CA LYS A 67 11.38 9.50 -12.68
C LYS A 67 11.27 9.42 -11.15
N TYR A 68 10.06 9.29 -10.59
CA TYR A 68 9.84 9.15 -9.15
C TYR A 68 9.99 7.71 -8.66
N VAL A 69 10.20 6.74 -9.56
CA VAL A 69 10.54 5.37 -9.20
C VAL A 69 12.05 5.19 -9.32
N THR A 70 12.75 5.24 -8.18
CA THR A 70 14.22 5.35 -8.12
C THR A 70 14.85 4.19 -7.33
N PRO A 71 14.85 2.95 -7.86
CA PRO A 71 15.42 1.79 -7.16
C PRO A 71 16.93 1.90 -6.91
N GLU A 72 17.62 2.73 -7.69
CA GLU A 72 19.08 2.90 -7.56
C GLU A 72 19.48 3.92 -6.49
N ASP A 73 18.51 4.66 -5.94
CA ASP A 73 18.73 5.67 -4.90
C ASP A 73 19.23 5.05 -3.59
N ILE A 74 20.13 5.75 -2.90
CA ILE A 74 20.79 5.22 -1.70
C ILE A 74 19.81 5.01 -0.54
N GLU A 75 18.84 5.91 -0.34
CA GLU A 75 17.87 5.77 0.75
C GLU A 75 16.90 4.63 0.48
N VAL A 76 16.52 4.46 -0.78
CA VAL A 76 15.73 3.30 -1.22
C VAL A 76 16.49 2.00 -1.00
N LYS A 77 17.78 1.95 -1.38
CA LYS A 77 18.63 0.77 -1.16
C LYS A 77 18.86 0.47 0.32
N ASN A 78 18.98 1.49 1.17
CA ASN A 78 19.12 1.33 2.61
C ASN A 78 17.89 0.63 3.20
N VAL A 79 16.69 1.06 2.80
CA VAL A 79 15.43 0.39 3.20
C VAL A 79 15.39 -1.02 2.64
N ALA A 80 15.64 -1.20 1.35
CA ALA A 80 15.58 -2.51 0.69
C ALA A 80 16.55 -3.55 1.27
N GLY A 81 17.76 -3.13 1.64
CA GLY A 81 18.81 -4.02 2.17
C GLY A 81 18.46 -4.68 3.51
N GLY A 82 17.48 -4.14 4.25
CA GLY A 82 16.98 -4.71 5.50
C GLY A 82 15.81 -5.69 5.33
N LEU A 83 15.31 -5.89 4.11
CA LEU A 83 14.06 -6.63 3.85
C LEU A 83 14.33 -7.98 3.20
N THR A 84 13.57 -9.00 3.59
CA THR A 84 13.78 -10.36 3.06
C THR A 84 12.79 -10.76 1.98
N ASN A 85 11.59 -10.18 1.98
CA ASN A 85 10.50 -10.58 1.08
C ASN A 85 9.48 -9.45 0.88
N LEU A 86 8.58 -9.62 -0.09
CA LEU A 86 7.53 -8.64 -0.43
C LEU A 86 6.60 -8.27 0.73
N LYS A 87 6.33 -9.23 1.64
CA LYS A 87 5.49 -8.98 2.82
C LYS A 87 6.21 -8.05 3.79
N ASP A 88 7.52 -8.18 3.97
CA ASP A 88 8.31 -7.23 4.78
C ASP A 88 8.32 -5.85 4.15
N ALA A 89 8.50 -5.75 2.83
CA ALA A 89 8.47 -4.47 2.11
C ALA A 89 7.13 -3.75 2.27
N TYR A 90 6.03 -4.48 2.06
CA TYR A 90 4.70 -3.92 2.26
C TYR A 90 4.44 -3.57 3.73
N LYS A 91 4.91 -4.41 4.67
CA LYS A 91 4.81 -4.11 6.10
C LYS A 91 5.56 -2.84 6.46
N THR A 92 6.73 -2.56 5.88
CA THR A 92 7.42 -1.28 6.08
C THR A 92 6.59 -0.13 5.53
N ALA A 93 6.10 -0.25 4.29
CA ALA A 93 5.37 0.82 3.63
C ALA A 93 4.04 1.17 4.31
N VAL A 94 3.30 0.17 4.79
CA VAL A 94 2.02 0.40 5.48
C VAL A 94 2.16 1.04 6.86
N HIS A 95 3.39 1.18 7.39
CA HIS A 95 3.64 1.97 8.61
C HIS A 95 4.03 3.42 8.31
N TRP A 96 4.25 3.80 7.05
CA TRP A 96 4.45 5.21 6.73
C TRP A 96 3.18 6.00 7.02
N LEU A 97 3.38 7.18 7.59
CA LEU A 97 2.28 8.02 8.00
C LEU A 97 1.66 8.69 6.78
N TRP A 98 0.35 8.52 6.60
CA TRP A 98 -0.36 9.36 5.64
C TRP A 98 -0.57 10.77 6.20
N VAL A 99 -0.12 11.79 5.47
CA VAL A 99 -0.38 13.21 5.74
C VAL A 99 -0.64 13.93 4.42
N SER A 100 -1.65 14.79 4.37
CA SER A 100 -1.92 15.59 3.16
C SER A 100 -0.78 16.56 2.86
N ASP A 101 -0.61 16.91 1.59
CA ASP A 101 0.34 17.94 1.19
C ASP A 101 0.03 19.32 1.78
N ALA A 102 -1.25 19.63 1.97
CA ALA A 102 -1.65 20.88 2.59
C ALA A 102 -1.07 21.02 4.01
N THR A 103 -1.06 19.92 4.77
CA THR A 103 -0.47 19.90 6.12
C THR A 103 1.05 19.73 6.07
N LEU A 104 1.57 18.78 5.29
CA LEU A 104 2.99 18.45 5.29
C LEU A 104 3.85 19.48 4.56
N ASN A 105 3.37 20.00 3.43
CA ASN A 105 4.14 20.84 2.50
C ASN A 105 3.58 22.27 2.38
N GLY A 106 2.41 22.56 2.96
CA GLY A 106 1.79 23.90 2.94
C GLY A 106 1.25 24.30 1.56
N VAL A 107 1.13 23.35 0.64
CA VAL A 107 0.62 23.54 -0.72
C VAL A 107 -0.41 22.47 -1.04
N GLN A 108 -1.20 22.66 -2.09
CA GLN A 108 -2.23 21.67 -2.45
C GLN A 108 -1.63 20.34 -2.94
N GLU A 109 -0.45 20.40 -3.56
CA GLU A 109 0.18 19.27 -4.25
C GLU A 109 1.69 19.54 -4.34
N LYS A 110 2.52 18.62 -3.85
CA LYS A 110 3.98 18.65 -3.94
C LYS A 110 4.53 17.23 -3.95
N TRP A 111 5.16 16.93 -5.07
CA TRP A 111 5.73 15.62 -5.30
C TRP A 111 7.14 15.53 -4.76
N LEU A 112 7.40 14.53 -3.94
CA LEU A 112 8.71 14.26 -3.36
C LEU A 112 9.36 13.08 -4.08
N MET A 113 10.67 13.17 -4.23
CA MET A 113 11.46 12.00 -4.63
C MET A 113 11.53 11.02 -3.45
N PRO A 114 11.65 9.70 -3.70
CA PRO A 114 11.79 8.72 -2.63
C PRO A 114 12.86 9.03 -1.58
N HIS A 115 14.01 9.61 -1.95
CA HIS A 115 15.02 10.03 -0.97
C HIS A 115 14.55 11.16 -0.06
N GLU A 116 13.81 12.13 -0.59
CA GLU A 116 13.30 13.26 0.20
C GLU A 116 12.21 12.76 1.15
N PHE A 117 11.30 11.93 0.63
CA PHE A 117 10.29 11.24 1.43
C PHE A 117 10.92 10.46 2.58
N LEU A 118 11.86 9.54 2.28
CA LEU A 118 12.45 8.64 3.27
C LEU A 118 13.35 9.36 4.29
N ALA A 119 14.24 10.26 3.85
CA ALA A 119 15.27 10.82 4.71
C ALA A 119 14.83 12.11 5.44
N ASN A 120 13.94 12.90 4.85
CA ASN A 120 13.73 14.28 5.30
C ASN A 120 12.37 14.52 5.96
N THR A 121 11.29 13.86 5.51
CA THR A 121 9.92 14.21 5.94
C THR A 121 9.69 14.06 7.44
N SER A 122 10.36 13.11 8.09
CA SER A 122 10.33 12.92 9.55
C SER A 122 10.82 14.13 10.34
N ASN A 123 11.63 14.99 9.71
CA ASN A 123 12.23 16.19 10.30
C ASN A 123 11.62 17.49 9.78
N TYR A 124 10.59 17.43 8.93
CA TYR A 124 9.93 18.64 8.45
C TYR A 124 9.29 19.39 9.63
N PRO A 125 9.48 20.73 9.75
CA PRO A 125 8.84 21.52 10.81
C PRO A 125 7.30 21.48 10.76
N THR A 126 6.75 21.19 9.58
CA THR A 126 5.32 21.06 9.29
C THR A 126 4.79 19.64 9.46
N ASN A 127 5.66 18.64 9.67
CA ASN A 127 5.20 17.28 9.92
C ASN A 127 4.46 17.23 11.27
N PRO A 128 3.16 16.87 11.27
CA PRO A 128 2.36 16.88 12.49
C PRO A 128 2.69 15.73 13.46
N ALA A 129 3.49 14.75 13.03
CA ALA A 129 4.02 13.67 13.85
C ALA A 129 5.55 13.60 13.73
N PRO A 130 6.29 14.43 14.50
CA PRO A 130 7.75 14.50 14.41
C PRO A 130 8.41 13.12 14.62
N GLY A 131 9.36 12.80 13.75
CA GLY A 131 10.05 11.50 13.74
C GLY A 131 9.43 10.46 12.80
N GLU A 132 8.18 10.63 12.38
CA GLU A 132 7.51 9.70 11.46
C GLU A 132 7.74 10.08 10.00
N THR A 133 8.15 9.12 9.16
CA THR A 133 8.21 9.30 7.71
C THR A 133 6.80 9.47 7.16
N ALA A 134 6.54 10.60 6.48
CA ALA A 134 5.19 11.06 6.17
C ALA A 134 5.05 11.61 4.75
N SER A 135 3.95 11.27 4.07
CA SER A 135 3.54 11.79 2.76
C SER A 135 2.12 11.31 2.45
N ASP A 136 1.59 11.59 1.26
CA ASP A 136 0.34 11.00 0.78
C ASP A 136 0.57 9.84 -0.21
N CYS A 137 -0.37 9.60 -1.14
CA CYS A 137 -0.47 8.31 -1.83
C CYS A 137 0.59 8.10 -2.91
N GLU A 138 1.02 9.17 -3.58
CA GLU A 138 2.01 9.17 -4.64
C GLU A 138 3.36 8.71 -4.11
N GLU A 139 3.93 9.45 -3.16
CA GLU A 139 5.26 9.15 -2.61
C GLU A 139 5.30 7.75 -2.00
N GLN A 140 4.24 7.33 -1.29
CA GLN A 140 4.19 5.99 -0.70
C GLN A 140 4.15 4.91 -1.78
N ALA A 141 3.36 5.08 -2.85
CA ALA A 141 3.31 4.12 -3.94
C ALA A 141 4.63 4.07 -4.72
N TYR A 142 5.19 5.22 -5.07
CA TYR A 142 6.43 5.33 -5.84
C TYR A 142 7.61 4.76 -5.06
N THR A 143 7.69 5.06 -3.76
CA THR A 143 8.73 4.58 -2.88
C THR A 143 8.61 3.08 -2.65
N LEU A 144 7.40 2.55 -2.42
CA LEU A 144 7.22 1.10 -2.28
C LEU A 144 7.65 0.35 -3.55
N VAL A 145 7.29 0.82 -4.74
CA VAL A 145 7.77 0.21 -5.99
C VAL A 145 9.28 0.33 -6.11
N SER A 146 9.88 1.47 -5.76
CA SER A 146 11.32 1.67 -5.77
C SER A 146 12.05 0.68 -4.85
N VAL A 147 11.55 0.49 -3.62
CA VAL A 147 12.08 -0.47 -2.64
C VAL A 147 11.97 -1.90 -3.19
N ILE A 148 10.80 -2.29 -3.69
CA ILE A 148 10.58 -3.64 -4.24
C ILE A 148 11.51 -3.92 -5.42
N ARG A 149 11.71 -2.93 -6.30
CA ARG A 149 12.64 -3.01 -7.43
C ARG A 149 14.09 -3.10 -6.94
N ALA A 150 14.49 -2.34 -5.92
CA ALA A 150 15.81 -2.41 -5.30
C ALA A 150 16.09 -3.76 -4.60
N MET A 151 15.04 -4.46 -4.14
CA MET A 151 15.13 -5.84 -3.65
C MET A 151 15.40 -6.87 -4.76
N GLY A 152 15.42 -6.45 -6.03
CA GLY A 152 15.69 -7.32 -7.18
C GLY A 152 14.45 -7.96 -7.81
N ILE A 153 13.24 -7.54 -7.42
CA ILE A 153 12.01 -8.00 -8.08
C ILE A 153 11.97 -7.43 -9.50
N ASP A 154 11.76 -8.30 -10.48
CA ASP A 154 11.71 -7.95 -11.90
C ASP A 154 10.71 -6.81 -12.20
N ALA A 155 11.10 -5.86 -13.06
CA ALA A 155 10.26 -4.72 -13.42
C ALA A 155 8.95 -5.15 -14.09
N GLY A 156 8.90 -6.30 -14.75
CA GLY A 156 7.66 -6.85 -15.26
C GLY A 156 6.66 -7.20 -14.16
N ASN A 157 7.08 -7.41 -12.92
CA ASN A 157 6.24 -7.99 -11.86
C ASN A 157 5.81 -7.01 -10.77
N VAL A 158 6.13 -5.73 -10.91
CA VAL A 158 5.73 -4.68 -9.95
C VAL A 158 5.46 -3.38 -10.68
N ARG A 159 4.40 -2.68 -10.28
CA ARG A 159 4.02 -1.40 -10.89
C ARG A 159 3.32 -0.49 -9.91
N VAL A 160 3.52 0.80 -10.11
CA VAL A 160 2.63 1.86 -9.64
C VAL A 160 1.40 1.84 -10.53
N VAL A 161 0.24 2.05 -9.92
CA VAL A 161 -1.02 2.27 -10.62
C VAL A 161 -1.59 3.59 -10.17
N VAL A 162 -2.01 4.42 -11.12
CA VAL A 162 -2.72 5.67 -10.84
C VAL A 162 -4.06 5.64 -11.55
N GLY A 163 -5.10 6.04 -10.85
CA GLY A 163 -6.46 5.98 -11.35
C GLY A 163 -7.47 6.54 -10.36
N LYS A 164 -8.76 6.28 -10.62
CA LYS A 164 -9.84 6.56 -9.67
C LYS A 164 -10.18 5.34 -8.86
N VAL A 165 -10.47 5.56 -7.59
CA VAL A 165 -10.99 4.56 -6.65
C VAL A 165 -12.35 5.00 -6.12
N ASN A 166 -13.14 4.05 -5.62
CA ASN A 166 -14.36 4.31 -4.86
C ASN A 166 -14.22 3.68 -3.47
N PHE A 167 -13.72 4.46 -2.52
CA PHE A 167 -13.66 4.02 -1.13
C PHE A 167 -14.97 4.39 -0.45
N SER A 168 -15.80 3.38 -0.18
CA SER A 168 -17.06 3.49 0.58
C SER A 168 -18.00 4.63 0.13
N GLY A 169 -18.05 4.92 -1.18
CA GLY A 169 -18.91 5.94 -1.77
C GLY A 169 -18.18 7.23 -2.17
N GLU A 170 -16.97 7.47 -1.69
CA GLU A 170 -16.16 8.62 -2.08
C GLU A 170 -15.25 8.26 -3.25
N ILE A 171 -15.35 9.04 -4.32
CA ILE A 171 -14.61 8.83 -5.57
C ILE A 171 -13.58 9.93 -5.75
N GLY A 172 -12.35 9.55 -6.06
CA GLY A 172 -11.30 10.47 -6.47
C GLY A 172 -10.05 9.73 -6.92
N GLY A 173 -9.03 10.49 -7.31
CA GLY A 173 -7.79 9.90 -7.76
C GLY A 173 -7.02 9.29 -6.60
N HIS A 174 -6.31 8.19 -6.87
CA HIS A 174 -5.45 7.52 -5.92
C HIS A 174 -4.28 6.80 -6.63
N ALA A 175 -3.16 6.70 -5.93
CA ALA A 175 -2.00 5.94 -6.36
C ALA A 175 -1.81 4.71 -5.45
N TRP A 176 -1.58 3.55 -6.04
CA TRP A 176 -1.35 2.30 -5.32
C TRP A 176 -0.32 1.44 -6.04
N VAL A 177 0.02 0.30 -5.45
CA VAL A 177 1.00 -0.65 -6.00
C VAL A 177 0.31 -1.93 -6.41
N GLU A 178 0.74 -2.53 -7.51
CA GLU A 178 0.35 -3.89 -7.88
C GLU A 178 1.55 -4.80 -8.05
N ILE A 179 1.37 -6.06 -7.65
CA ILE A 179 2.35 -7.14 -7.75
C ILE A 179 1.80 -8.25 -8.62
N TYR A 180 2.62 -8.73 -9.55
CA TYR A 180 2.32 -9.88 -10.37
C TYR A 180 2.88 -11.14 -9.74
N GLU A 181 1.99 -12.04 -9.32
CA GLU A 181 2.35 -13.32 -8.71
C GLU A 181 1.38 -14.40 -9.21
N ASN A 182 1.90 -15.58 -9.55
CA ASN A 182 1.08 -16.72 -9.99
C ASN A 182 0.12 -16.40 -11.15
N GLY A 183 0.57 -15.57 -12.10
CA GLY A 183 -0.21 -15.21 -13.28
C GLY A 183 -1.29 -14.16 -13.06
N LYS A 184 -1.30 -13.47 -11.90
CA LYS A 184 -2.31 -12.47 -11.56
C LYS A 184 -1.70 -11.24 -10.90
N TRP A 185 -2.29 -10.09 -11.17
CA TRP A 185 -2.03 -8.85 -10.44
C TRP A 185 -2.87 -8.82 -9.16
N PHE A 186 -2.26 -8.41 -8.05
CA PHE A 186 -2.99 -8.03 -6.83
C PHE A 186 -2.47 -6.70 -6.30
N ALA A 187 -3.36 -5.94 -5.65
CA ALA A 187 -3.06 -4.61 -5.15
C ALA A 187 -2.42 -4.63 -3.75
N LEU A 188 -1.60 -3.62 -3.49
CA LEU A 188 -1.05 -3.26 -2.20
C LEU A 188 -1.41 -1.79 -1.93
N GLU A 189 -2.00 -1.55 -0.77
CA GLU A 189 -2.46 -0.22 -0.33
C GLU A 189 -1.58 0.27 0.81
N ALA A 190 -0.58 1.10 0.48
CA ALA A 190 0.36 1.64 1.45
C ALA A 190 -0.30 2.66 2.39
N THR A 191 -1.28 3.43 1.89
CA THR A 191 -1.93 4.50 2.65
C THR A 191 -2.98 4.03 3.66
N SER A 192 -3.17 2.71 3.79
CA SER A 192 -4.13 2.13 4.75
C SER A 192 -3.64 2.18 6.21
N GLY A 193 -2.37 2.50 6.40
CA GLY A 193 -1.66 2.58 7.67
C GLY A 193 -2.08 3.70 8.63
N PRO A 194 -1.18 4.16 9.51
CA PRO A 194 -1.45 5.32 10.36
C PRO A 194 -1.68 6.58 9.52
N TYR A 195 -2.42 7.55 10.06
CA TYR A 195 -2.68 8.81 9.36
C TYR A 195 -2.86 9.99 10.31
N TRP A 196 -2.53 11.17 9.81
CA TRP A 196 -2.94 12.43 10.41
C TRP A 196 -4.25 12.91 9.81
N ASP A 197 -5.25 13.18 10.66
CA ASP A 197 -6.50 13.79 10.23
C ASP A 197 -6.40 15.32 10.35
N ASP A 198 -6.48 16.02 9.21
CA ASP A 198 -6.39 17.48 9.18
C ASP A 198 -7.56 18.18 9.89
N ASP A 199 -8.75 17.57 9.88
CA ASP A 199 -9.95 18.12 10.52
C ASP A 199 -9.88 17.90 12.04
N ASP A 200 -9.56 16.68 12.45
CA ASP A 200 -9.49 16.30 13.86
C ASP A 200 -8.16 16.75 14.52
N ARG A 201 -7.18 17.19 13.71
CA ARG A 201 -5.81 17.56 14.09
C ARG A 201 -5.18 16.52 15.01
N LYS A 202 -5.27 15.27 14.58
CA LYS A 202 -4.92 14.13 15.41
C LYS A 202 -4.30 13.00 14.59
N LEU A 203 -3.30 12.35 15.18
CA LEU A 203 -2.74 11.09 14.71
C LEU A 203 -3.66 9.92 15.10
N HIS A 204 -3.97 9.09 14.11
CA HIS A 204 -4.74 7.88 14.25
C HIS A 204 -3.89 6.67 13.87
N GLU A 205 -3.54 5.88 14.88
CA GLU A 205 -2.77 4.65 14.74
C GLU A 205 -3.59 3.52 14.12
N ARG A 206 -3.01 2.82 13.14
CA ARG A 206 -3.60 1.64 12.49
C ARG A 206 -2.56 0.74 11.85
N ARG A 207 -2.93 -0.52 11.65
CA ARG A 207 -2.08 -1.52 10.98
C ARG A 207 -2.18 -1.52 9.45
N GLY A 208 -3.25 -0.95 8.90
CA GLY A 208 -3.59 -1.06 7.48
C GLY A 208 -4.05 -2.45 7.03
N TYR A 209 -4.21 -2.63 5.72
CA TYR A 209 -4.63 -3.91 5.17
C TYR A 209 -3.54 -4.97 5.34
N PRO A 210 -3.90 -6.24 5.60
CA PRO A 210 -2.96 -7.35 5.49
C PRO A 210 -2.42 -7.50 4.06
N PHE A 211 -1.15 -7.91 3.91
CA PHE A 211 -0.50 -8.12 2.60
C PHE A 211 -1.31 -8.94 1.60
N ASN A 212 -2.02 -9.98 2.07
CA ASN A 212 -2.79 -10.88 1.21
C ASN A 212 -4.25 -10.42 0.99
N TYR A 213 -4.68 -9.28 1.54
CA TYR A 213 -6.08 -8.88 1.52
C TYR A 213 -6.63 -8.81 0.10
N PHE A 214 -5.98 -8.07 -0.81
CA PHE A 214 -6.42 -7.93 -2.20
C PHE A 214 -6.03 -9.10 -3.12
N LYS A 215 -5.43 -10.18 -2.59
CA LYS A 215 -5.37 -11.45 -3.33
C LYS A 215 -6.75 -12.12 -3.41
N ASN A 216 -7.58 -11.89 -2.39
CA ASN A 216 -8.89 -12.50 -2.24
C ASN A 216 -10.05 -11.48 -2.33
N HIS A 217 -9.73 -10.19 -2.40
CA HIS A 217 -10.71 -9.11 -2.46
C HIS A 217 -10.45 -8.24 -3.69
N LYS A 218 -11.53 -7.80 -4.33
CA LYS A 218 -11.44 -6.84 -5.44
C LYS A 218 -10.95 -5.49 -4.89
N TYR A 219 -9.91 -4.94 -5.50
CA TYR A 219 -9.51 -3.56 -5.24
C TYR A 219 -10.59 -2.60 -5.78
N PRO A 220 -10.98 -1.54 -5.05
CA PRO A 220 -12.10 -0.69 -5.43
C PRO A 220 -11.72 0.35 -6.51
N SER A 221 -10.93 -0.06 -7.52
CA SER A 221 -10.63 0.77 -8.68
C SER A 221 -11.86 0.92 -9.58
N VAL A 222 -12.04 2.14 -10.08
CA VAL A 222 -13.13 2.55 -10.98
C VAL A 222 -12.60 2.84 -12.37
N GLU A 223 -11.46 3.51 -12.46
CA GLU A 223 -10.82 3.90 -13.71
C GLU A 223 -9.31 3.82 -13.53
N ILE A 224 -8.56 3.34 -14.52
CA ILE A 224 -7.10 3.35 -14.51
C ILE A 224 -6.60 4.37 -15.53
N TRP A 225 -5.68 5.23 -15.11
CA TRP A 225 -5.08 6.26 -15.95
C TRP A 225 -3.70 5.85 -16.45
N GLY A 226 -2.92 5.14 -15.63
CA GLY A 226 -1.61 4.67 -16.03
C GLY A 226 -1.02 3.61 -15.10
N TYR A 227 -0.09 2.86 -15.67
CA TYR A 227 0.75 1.91 -14.96
C TYR A 227 2.21 2.24 -15.24
N PHE A 228 3.06 2.21 -14.23
CA PHE A 228 4.47 2.48 -14.46
C PHE A 228 5.42 1.97 -13.38
N ASN A 229 6.70 1.88 -13.74
CA ASN A 229 7.84 1.80 -12.84
C ASN A 229 9.06 2.48 -13.49
N ASP A 230 10.26 2.20 -12.98
CA ASP A 230 11.55 2.71 -13.48
C ASP A 230 11.86 2.36 -14.94
N ILE A 231 11.27 1.29 -15.48
CA ILE A 231 11.55 0.78 -16.85
C ILE A 231 10.32 0.91 -17.75
N TYR A 232 9.17 0.49 -17.25
CA TYR A 232 7.97 0.29 -18.03
C TYR A 232 6.91 1.34 -17.77
N TYR A 233 6.22 1.70 -18.84
CA TYR A 233 5.04 2.54 -18.86
C TYR A 233 3.94 1.86 -19.68
N TYR A 234 2.70 1.98 -19.22
CA TYR A 234 1.53 1.59 -19.98
C TYR A 234 0.35 2.50 -19.66
N ASN A 235 -0.24 3.08 -20.71
CA ASN A 235 -1.50 3.78 -20.64
C ASN A 235 -2.61 2.86 -21.20
N PRO A 236 -3.55 2.37 -20.36
CA PRO A 236 -4.62 1.48 -20.79
C PRO A 236 -5.69 2.15 -21.67
N ILE A 237 -5.79 3.48 -21.64
CA ILE A 237 -6.77 4.24 -22.43
C ILE A 237 -6.31 4.33 -23.89
N THR A 238 -5.02 4.61 -24.11
CA THR A 238 -4.45 4.75 -25.45
C THR A 238 -3.83 3.45 -25.97
N ASN A 239 -3.70 2.44 -25.11
CA ASN A 239 -2.98 1.20 -25.35
C ASN A 239 -1.53 1.44 -25.82
N LYS A 240 -0.90 2.49 -25.29
CA LYS A 240 0.49 2.88 -25.61
C LYS A 240 1.39 2.63 -24.41
N GLY A 241 2.64 2.30 -24.69
CA GLY A 241 3.64 2.02 -23.68
C GLY A 241 4.74 1.10 -24.19
N ASN A 242 5.70 0.80 -23.32
CA ASN A 242 6.76 -0.18 -23.55
C ASN A 242 6.64 -1.39 -22.61
N ALA A 243 5.55 -1.49 -21.86
CA ALA A 243 5.32 -2.56 -20.89
C ALA A 243 5.18 -3.95 -21.53
N PRO A 244 5.54 -5.01 -20.79
CA PRO A 244 5.40 -6.37 -21.27
C PRO A 244 3.93 -6.80 -21.46
N PRO A 245 3.65 -7.83 -22.27
CA PRO A 245 2.29 -8.22 -22.64
C PRO A 245 1.34 -8.45 -21.45
N HIS A 246 1.80 -9.03 -20.34
CA HIS A 246 0.94 -9.29 -19.18
C HIS A 246 0.50 -8.04 -18.40
N TRP A 247 1.06 -6.86 -18.69
CA TRP A 247 0.54 -5.59 -18.14
C TRP A 247 -0.80 -5.18 -18.78
N HIS A 248 -1.08 -5.69 -19.98
CA HIS A 248 -2.34 -5.48 -20.69
C HIS A 248 -3.47 -6.34 -20.12
N GLN A 249 -3.15 -7.33 -19.28
CA GLN A 249 -4.13 -8.19 -18.62
C GLN A 249 -4.71 -7.44 -17.42
N GLY A 250 -5.98 -7.05 -17.55
CA GLY A 250 -6.71 -6.23 -16.58
C GLY A 250 -7.89 -5.48 -17.20
N LEU A 251 -7.84 -5.23 -18.52
CA LEU A 251 -8.91 -4.59 -19.30
C LEU A 251 -10.11 -5.52 -19.61
N LEU A 252 -9.94 -6.84 -19.49
CA LEU A 252 -10.93 -7.84 -19.96
C LEU A 252 -11.94 -8.30 -18.89
N LEU A 253 -11.86 -7.82 -17.65
CA LEU A 253 -12.80 -8.17 -16.57
C LEU A 253 -13.78 -7.03 -16.21
N SER A 254 -13.81 -5.98 -17.03
CA SER A 254 -14.69 -4.80 -16.85
C SER A 254 -15.55 -4.48 -18.08
N LEU A 255 -15.76 -5.44 -18.99
CA LEU A 255 -16.79 -5.38 -20.03
C LEU A 255 -17.90 -6.37 -19.71
#